data_AF-A0A3S9YB45-F1
#
_entry.id   AF-A0A3S9YB45-F1
#
_cell.length_a   1.000
_cell.length_b   1.000
_cell.length_c   1.000
_cell.angle_alpha   90.00
_cell.angle_beta   90.00
_cell.angle_gamma   90.00
#
_symmetry.space_group_name_H-M   'P 1'
#
loop_
_entity.id
_entity.type
_entity.pdbx_description
1 polymer ?
#
loop_
_entity_poly.entity_id
_entity_poly.type
_entity_poly.pdbx_seq_one_letter_code
_entity_poly.pdbx_strand_id
1 'polypeptide(L)'
;MKDASEVPAYRVWALPGVPEVQPGDDLVKLIAAAATAEEMPQLADGDVLLVTSKIVSKAEGRVVEAADREAAIDQETVRVVARRGTLRIVQNRQGLVMAAAGVDASNTPAGTVLLLPEDPDASARALRAGLRTALGVDVGVVISDTFGRPWRNGLTDVAIGAAGVRVLDDLRGGTDAYGNPLSATVVATADELAAAGDLVKGKADGLPVAVVRGLAHVVGETGEADGARAMVRSPEDDMFRLGTSEAVREAVTARRTVRAFTGEPVDPGAVRRAVAAAVTAPAPHHTTPWRFVLLESPEARVRLLDAMRDAWIADLRRDGKSEESIAKRIRRGDVLRAAPYLAVPCMVTDGSHPYPDARRSTAEREMFLVAHGAGIQNFLVALAGEGLGSAWVSSTMFCRDVVRDVLGLPEDWEPMGAVAIGRPAAAPAARPARTADDFVVVR
;
A
#
# COMPACT_ATOMS: atom_id res chain seq x y z
N MET A 1 -46.55 -5.78 12.93
CA MET A 1 -46.27 -6.06 11.51
C MET A 1 -46.11 -4.69 10.85
N LYS A 2 -44.95 -4.37 10.27
CA LYS A 2 -44.84 -3.13 9.48
C LYS A 2 -45.80 -3.23 8.28
N ASP A 3 -46.43 -2.13 7.92
CA ASP A 3 -47.35 -2.10 6.77
C ASP A 3 -46.58 -2.53 5.51
N ALA A 4 -47.22 -3.25 4.59
CA ALA A 4 -46.58 -3.67 3.34
C ALA A 4 -46.18 -2.45 2.49
N SER A 5 -46.84 -1.31 2.66
CA SER A 5 -46.45 -0.02 2.07
C SER A 5 -45.29 0.68 2.78
N GLU A 6 -44.83 0.20 3.93
CA GLU A 6 -43.68 0.72 4.68
C GLU A 6 -42.38 -0.06 4.40
N VAL A 7 -42.41 -1.07 3.53
CA VAL A 7 -41.20 -1.81 3.13
C VAL A 7 -40.34 -0.89 2.25
N PRO A 8 -39.07 -0.61 2.63
CA PRO A 8 -38.20 0.21 1.81
C PRO A 8 -38.00 -0.39 0.41
N ALA A 9 -38.25 0.41 -0.62
CA ALA A 9 -38.06 0.03 -2.02
C ALA A 9 -37.57 1.24 -2.82
N TYR A 10 -36.85 0.96 -3.91
CA TYR A 10 -36.39 1.97 -4.86
C TYR A 10 -36.50 1.44 -6.29
N ARG A 11 -36.46 2.35 -7.27
CA ARG A 11 -36.51 2.04 -8.70
C ARG A 11 -35.25 2.54 -9.38
N VAL A 12 -34.73 1.75 -10.33
CA VAL A 12 -33.64 2.14 -11.23
C VAL A 12 -34.10 1.97 -12.67
N TRP A 13 -33.80 2.95 -13.54
CA TRP A 13 -34.05 2.85 -14.97
C TRP A 13 -32.96 3.59 -15.75
N ALA A 14 -32.66 3.11 -16.95
CA ALA A 14 -31.76 3.80 -17.86
C ALA A 14 -32.48 4.94 -18.59
N LEU A 15 -31.73 5.98 -18.94
CA LEU A 15 -32.21 7.13 -19.70
C LEU A 15 -31.82 6.99 -21.18
N PRO A 16 -32.75 6.62 -22.07
CA PRO A 16 -32.48 6.55 -23.50
C PRO A 16 -32.42 7.96 -24.12
N GLY A 17 -31.98 8.05 -25.37
CA GLY A 17 -32.05 9.29 -26.15
C GLY A 17 -30.90 10.27 -25.95
N VAL A 18 -29.90 9.93 -25.12
CA VAL A 18 -28.61 10.66 -25.12
C VAL A 18 -27.84 10.28 -26.39
N PRO A 19 -27.48 11.24 -27.27
CA PRO A 19 -26.76 10.94 -28.50
C PRO A 19 -25.29 10.57 -28.24
N GLU A 20 -24.57 10.17 -29.29
CA GLU A 20 -23.13 9.95 -29.23
C GLU A 20 -22.40 11.27 -28.95
N VAL A 21 -21.83 11.38 -27.76
CA VAL A 21 -21.20 12.61 -27.23
C VAL A 21 -19.87 12.90 -27.92
N GLN A 22 -19.69 14.14 -28.34
CA GLN A 22 -18.48 14.68 -28.95
C GLN A 22 -17.72 15.62 -28.02
N PRO A 23 -16.42 15.86 -28.26
CA PRO A 23 -15.65 16.89 -27.56
C PRO A 23 -16.33 18.27 -27.59
N GLY A 24 -16.55 18.85 -26.40
CA GLY A 24 -17.18 20.15 -26.22
C GLY A 24 -18.71 20.14 -26.09
N ASP A 25 -19.35 18.98 -26.19
CA ASP A 25 -20.80 18.87 -26.01
C ASP A 25 -21.26 19.26 -24.59
N ASP A 26 -22.41 19.91 -24.51
CA ASP A 26 -23.04 20.31 -23.26
C ASP A 26 -23.86 19.14 -22.68
N LEU A 27 -23.24 18.34 -21.82
CA LEU A 27 -23.88 17.18 -21.20
C LEU A 27 -25.13 17.54 -20.38
N VAL A 28 -25.19 18.73 -19.79
CA VAL A 28 -26.38 19.15 -19.04
C VAL A 28 -27.56 19.24 -19.99
N LYS A 29 -27.38 19.89 -21.16
CA LYS A 29 -28.44 19.99 -22.17
C LYS A 29 -28.85 18.63 -22.72
N LEU A 30 -27.88 17.77 -23.04
CA LEU A 30 -28.15 16.43 -23.58
C LEU A 30 -28.94 15.56 -22.60
N ILE A 31 -28.52 15.54 -21.33
CA ILE A 31 -29.19 14.77 -20.27
C ILE A 31 -30.56 15.38 -19.96
N ALA A 32 -30.67 16.70 -19.89
CA ALA A 32 -31.95 17.37 -19.64
C ALA A 32 -32.97 17.09 -20.75
N ALA A 33 -32.55 17.15 -22.02
CA ALA A 33 -33.42 16.82 -23.15
C ALA A 33 -33.94 15.38 -23.06
N ALA A 34 -33.04 14.41 -22.81
CA ALA A 34 -33.40 13.01 -22.64
C ALA A 34 -34.34 12.79 -21.43
N ALA A 35 -34.08 13.47 -20.30
CA ALA A 35 -34.88 13.40 -19.08
C ALA A 35 -36.29 13.98 -19.20
N THR A 36 -36.54 14.81 -20.21
CA THR A 36 -37.84 15.46 -20.46
C THR A 36 -38.62 14.87 -21.65
N ALA A 37 -38.12 13.78 -22.25
CA ALA A 37 -38.83 13.10 -23.33
C ALA A 37 -40.19 12.54 -22.85
N GLU A 38 -41.23 12.61 -23.71
CA GLU A 38 -42.63 12.35 -23.33
C GLU A 38 -42.89 10.97 -22.69
N GLU A 39 -42.08 9.96 -23.01
CA GLU A 39 -42.25 8.59 -22.52
C GLU A 39 -41.44 8.27 -21.25
N MET A 40 -40.66 9.24 -20.73
CA MET A 40 -39.78 9.03 -19.58
C MET A 40 -40.37 9.61 -18.28
N PRO A 41 -40.16 8.94 -17.13
CA PRO A 41 -40.42 9.57 -15.85
C PRO A 41 -39.55 10.82 -15.69
N GLN A 42 -40.19 11.98 -15.52
CA GLN A 42 -39.49 13.25 -15.24
C GLN A 42 -38.65 13.12 -13.97
N LEU A 43 -37.48 13.75 -13.94
CA LEU A 43 -36.64 13.85 -12.74
C LEU A 43 -37.38 14.57 -11.62
N ALA A 44 -37.08 14.19 -10.38
CA ALA A 44 -37.66 14.77 -9.18
C ALA A 44 -36.57 14.97 -8.11
N ASP A 45 -36.89 15.81 -7.12
CA ASP A 45 -36.02 16.03 -5.97
C ASP A 45 -35.71 14.70 -5.25
N GLY A 46 -34.44 14.52 -4.88
CA GLY A 46 -33.96 13.31 -4.22
C GLY A 46 -33.67 12.13 -5.17
N ASP A 47 -33.79 12.30 -6.49
CA ASP A 47 -33.24 11.35 -7.45
C ASP A 47 -31.71 11.38 -7.46
N VAL A 48 -31.10 10.25 -7.86
CA VAL A 48 -29.67 10.16 -8.14
C VAL A 48 -29.45 9.78 -9.60
N LEU A 49 -28.68 10.59 -10.33
CA LEU A 49 -28.24 10.27 -11.68
C LEU A 49 -26.88 9.56 -11.65
N LEU A 50 -26.80 8.44 -12.36
CA LEU A 50 -25.62 7.61 -12.50
C LEU A 50 -25.12 7.73 -13.94
N VAL A 51 -24.02 8.47 -14.12
CA VAL A 51 -23.49 8.86 -15.44
C VAL A 51 -22.20 8.12 -15.70
N THR A 52 -22.05 7.43 -16.83
CA THR A 52 -20.77 6.78 -17.16
C THR A 52 -19.68 7.81 -17.41
N SER A 53 -18.47 7.50 -16.92
CA SER A 53 -17.22 8.22 -17.19
C SER A 53 -17.02 8.52 -18.67
N LYS A 54 -17.43 7.62 -19.58
CA LYS A 54 -17.15 7.72 -21.01
C LYS A 54 -17.72 8.99 -21.64
N ILE A 55 -18.99 9.32 -21.36
CA ILE A 55 -19.60 10.52 -21.97
C ILE A 55 -19.04 11.80 -21.36
N VAL A 56 -18.64 11.75 -20.08
CA VAL A 56 -17.97 12.86 -19.38
C VAL A 56 -16.60 13.10 -20.01
N SER A 57 -15.79 12.07 -20.13
CA SER A 57 -14.50 12.10 -20.81
C SER A 57 -14.59 12.61 -22.25
N LYS A 58 -15.59 12.17 -23.02
CA LYS A 58 -15.80 12.63 -24.40
C LYS A 58 -16.11 14.12 -24.43
N ALA A 59 -17.09 14.58 -23.65
CA ALA A 59 -17.46 15.99 -23.58
C ALA A 59 -16.28 16.89 -23.14
N GLU A 60 -15.45 16.40 -22.22
CA GLU A 60 -14.25 17.09 -21.73
C GLU A 60 -13.04 16.99 -22.67
N GLY A 61 -13.17 16.37 -23.84
CA GLY A 61 -12.09 16.27 -24.82
C GLY A 61 -10.95 15.34 -24.38
N ARG A 62 -11.23 14.33 -23.55
CA ARG A 62 -10.25 13.33 -23.06
C ARG A 62 -9.94 12.21 -24.05
N VAL A 63 -10.35 12.35 -25.31
CA VAL A 63 -9.99 11.45 -26.41
C VAL A 63 -8.59 11.86 -26.89
N VAL A 64 -7.64 10.93 -26.85
CA VAL A 64 -6.26 11.18 -27.29
C VAL A 64 -5.87 10.23 -28.42
N GLU A 65 -5.20 10.76 -29.42
CA GLU A 65 -4.53 9.98 -30.47
C GLU A 65 -3.38 9.20 -29.83
N ALA A 66 -3.42 7.87 -29.91
CA ALA A 66 -2.41 7.03 -29.30
C ALA A 66 -2.04 5.88 -30.25
N ALA A 67 -0.90 6.02 -30.93
CA ALA A 67 -0.30 4.93 -31.69
C ALA A 67 0.14 3.76 -30.78
N ASP A 68 0.45 4.07 -29.51
CA ASP A 68 0.76 3.09 -28.47
C ASP A 68 -0.07 3.36 -27.20
N ARG A 69 -1.00 2.45 -26.90
CA ARG A 69 -1.83 2.48 -25.70
C ARG A 69 -1.00 2.41 -24.43
N GLU A 70 0.13 1.69 -24.42
CA GLU A 70 0.94 1.53 -23.23
C GLU A 70 1.60 2.84 -22.79
N ALA A 71 1.96 3.71 -23.74
CA ALA A 71 2.47 5.05 -23.47
C ALA A 71 1.42 5.95 -22.80
N ALA A 72 0.14 5.86 -23.22
CA ALA A 72 -0.95 6.59 -22.56
C ALA A 72 -1.17 6.09 -21.12
N ILE A 73 -1.12 4.78 -20.91
CA ILE A 73 -1.18 4.18 -19.56
C ILE A 73 -0.02 4.69 -18.70
N ASP A 74 1.20 4.76 -19.25
CA ASP A 74 2.38 5.24 -18.52
C ASP A 74 2.23 6.69 -18.08
N GLN A 75 1.68 7.54 -18.94
CA GLN A 75 1.45 8.95 -18.61
C GLN A 75 0.44 9.10 -17.47
N GLU A 76 -0.64 8.32 -17.47
CA GLU A 76 -1.67 8.36 -16.41
C GLU A 76 -1.28 7.60 -15.13
N THR A 77 -0.21 6.80 -15.18
CA THR A 77 0.25 5.99 -14.05
C THR A 77 1.08 6.82 -13.07
N VAL A 78 0.62 6.90 -11.82
CA VAL A 78 1.41 7.44 -10.70
C VAL A 78 2.37 6.38 -10.16
N ARG A 79 1.87 5.15 -9.97
CA ARG A 79 2.68 4.01 -9.57
C ARG A 79 2.06 2.70 -10.02
N VAL A 80 2.91 1.70 -10.22
CA VAL A 80 2.44 0.35 -10.50
C VAL A 80 2.17 -0.40 -9.20
N VAL A 81 1.00 -1.02 -9.11
CA VAL A 81 0.58 -1.85 -7.97
C VAL A 81 0.88 -3.31 -8.25
N ALA A 82 0.51 -3.80 -9.43
CA ALA A 82 0.74 -5.19 -9.82
C ALA A 82 0.96 -5.33 -11.33
N ARG A 83 1.80 -6.29 -11.74
CA ARG A 83 1.98 -6.66 -13.15
C ARG A 83 1.77 -8.16 -13.38
N ARG A 84 1.13 -8.50 -14.49
CA ARG A 84 1.06 -9.87 -15.02
C ARG A 84 1.11 -9.85 -16.54
N GLY A 85 2.28 -10.14 -17.10
CA GLY A 85 2.53 -9.94 -18.52
C GLY A 85 2.40 -8.46 -18.87
N THR A 86 1.62 -8.14 -19.91
CA THR A 86 1.32 -6.75 -20.31
C THR A 86 0.23 -6.09 -19.45
N LEU A 87 -0.56 -6.86 -18.69
CA LEU A 87 -1.59 -6.30 -17.82
C LEU A 87 -0.96 -5.65 -16.58
N ARG A 88 -1.41 -4.43 -16.28
CA ARG A 88 -0.94 -3.63 -15.16
C ARG A 88 -2.11 -3.13 -14.34
N ILE A 89 -2.06 -3.37 -13.04
CA ILE A 89 -2.88 -2.65 -12.05
C ILE A 89 -2.01 -1.50 -11.55
N VAL A 90 -2.54 -0.28 -11.65
CA VAL A 90 -1.80 0.94 -11.36
C VAL A 90 -2.67 1.88 -10.55
N GLN A 91 -2.02 2.76 -9.79
CA GLN A 91 -2.68 3.94 -9.25
C GLN A 91 -2.62 5.05 -10.30
N ASN A 92 -3.76 5.63 -10.66
CA ASN A 92 -3.81 6.78 -11.55
C ASN A 92 -3.70 8.12 -10.79
N ARG A 93 -3.73 9.25 -11.50
CA ARG A 93 -3.61 10.60 -10.90
C ARG A 93 -4.74 10.99 -9.95
N GLN A 94 -5.92 10.38 -10.11
CA GLN A 94 -7.07 10.57 -9.21
C GLN A 94 -6.94 9.73 -7.93
N GLY A 95 -5.99 8.80 -7.89
CA GLY A 95 -5.76 7.87 -6.78
C GLY A 95 -6.45 6.51 -6.94
N LEU A 96 -7.20 6.29 -8.03
CA LEU A 96 -7.88 5.03 -8.30
C LEU A 96 -6.86 3.93 -8.60
N VAL A 97 -7.05 2.76 -7.98
CA VAL A 97 -6.22 1.57 -8.22
C VAL A 97 -6.97 0.61 -9.13
N MET A 98 -6.60 0.59 -10.41
CA MET A 98 -7.34 -0.13 -11.44
C MET A 98 -6.46 -0.61 -12.59
N ALA A 99 -7.04 -1.41 -13.48
CA ALA A 99 -6.35 -1.86 -14.68
C ALA A 99 -6.09 -0.68 -15.63
N ALA A 100 -4.87 -0.59 -16.17
CA ALA A 100 -4.51 0.33 -17.24
C ALA A 100 -4.84 1.82 -16.95
N ALA A 101 -4.84 2.25 -15.69
CA ALA A 101 -5.16 3.61 -15.25
C ALA A 101 -6.56 4.13 -15.66
N GLY A 102 -7.47 3.27 -16.10
CA GLY A 102 -8.75 3.67 -16.69
C GLY A 102 -8.66 4.11 -18.16
N VAL A 103 -7.53 3.88 -18.81
CA VAL A 103 -7.36 4.11 -20.26
C VAL A 103 -8.14 3.05 -21.04
N ASP A 104 -9.23 3.49 -21.67
CA ASP A 104 -10.13 2.66 -22.46
C ASP A 104 -9.82 2.82 -23.95
N ALA A 105 -9.82 1.70 -24.68
CA ALA A 105 -9.70 1.68 -26.15
C ALA A 105 -10.98 1.16 -26.82
N SER A 106 -12.01 0.86 -26.02
CA SER A 106 -13.32 0.46 -26.48
C SER A 106 -14.23 1.67 -26.69
N ASN A 107 -15.13 1.58 -27.67
CA ASN A 107 -16.11 2.64 -28.00
C ASN A 107 -15.47 4.01 -28.32
N THR A 108 -14.26 3.99 -28.86
CA THR A 108 -13.54 5.12 -29.45
C THR A 108 -13.18 4.82 -30.91
N PRO A 109 -12.98 5.86 -31.76
CA PRO A 109 -12.44 5.67 -33.11
C PRO A 109 -11.10 4.93 -33.11
N ALA A 110 -10.84 4.14 -34.15
CA ALA A 110 -9.58 3.42 -34.30
C ALA A 110 -8.37 4.38 -34.27
N GLY A 111 -7.34 4.05 -33.49
CA GLY A 111 -6.16 4.90 -33.29
C GLY A 111 -6.24 5.84 -32.08
N THR A 112 -7.38 5.88 -31.40
CA THR A 112 -7.58 6.73 -30.21
C THR A 112 -7.85 5.92 -28.95
N VAL A 113 -7.51 6.50 -27.80
CA VAL A 113 -7.90 6.00 -26.48
C VAL A 113 -8.63 7.10 -25.71
N LEU A 114 -9.49 6.69 -24.78
CA LEU A 114 -10.22 7.57 -23.89
C LEU A 114 -9.57 7.54 -22.50
N LEU A 115 -9.16 8.72 -22.03
CA LEU A 115 -8.71 8.90 -20.66
C LEU A 115 -9.91 9.20 -19.75
N LEU A 116 -9.77 8.94 -18.45
CA LEU A 116 -10.77 9.38 -17.48
C LEU A 116 -10.87 10.92 -17.40
N PRO A 117 -11.99 11.47 -16.90
CA PRO A 117 -12.13 12.91 -16.63
C PRO A 117 -11.00 13.39 -15.71
N GLU A 118 -10.55 14.64 -15.78
CA GLU A 118 -9.43 15.06 -14.91
C GLU A 118 -9.85 15.17 -13.44
N ASP A 119 -11.04 15.72 -13.19
CA ASP A 119 -11.67 15.81 -11.87
C ASP A 119 -13.15 15.39 -11.96
N PRO A 120 -13.45 14.08 -11.87
CA PRO A 120 -14.83 13.60 -11.96
C PRO A 120 -15.74 14.17 -10.87
N ASP A 121 -15.22 14.51 -9.69
CA ASP A 121 -16.02 15.15 -8.64
C ASP A 121 -16.44 16.57 -9.08
N ALA A 122 -15.56 17.33 -9.76
CA ALA A 122 -15.91 18.61 -10.35
C ALA A 122 -16.95 18.47 -11.48
N SER A 123 -16.79 17.47 -12.34
CA SER A 123 -17.76 17.18 -13.42
C SER A 123 -19.13 16.83 -12.85
N ALA A 124 -19.19 16.04 -11.78
CA ALA A 124 -20.44 15.71 -11.09
C ALA A 124 -21.11 16.95 -10.49
N ARG A 125 -20.33 17.86 -9.88
CA ARG A 125 -20.84 19.14 -9.35
C ARG A 125 -21.41 20.02 -10.46
N ALA A 126 -20.71 20.12 -11.59
CA ALA A 126 -21.16 20.89 -12.75
C ALA A 126 -22.47 20.35 -13.33
N LEU A 127 -22.57 19.03 -13.49
CA LEU A 127 -23.80 18.36 -13.94
C LEU A 127 -24.97 18.63 -12.98
N ARG A 128 -24.76 18.46 -11.66
CA ARG A 128 -25.78 18.72 -10.65
C ARG A 128 -26.28 20.17 -10.71
N ALA A 129 -25.36 21.14 -10.71
CA ALA A 129 -25.71 22.56 -10.75
C ALA A 129 -26.44 22.95 -12.05
N GLY A 130 -25.99 22.40 -13.18
CA GLY A 130 -26.61 22.62 -14.47
C GLY A 130 -28.02 22.04 -14.55
N LEU A 131 -28.23 20.81 -14.10
CA LEU A 131 -29.55 20.17 -14.07
C LEU A 131 -30.52 20.88 -13.12
N ARG A 132 -30.04 21.33 -11.96
CA ARG A 132 -30.83 22.18 -11.06
C ARG A 132 -31.28 23.46 -11.76
N THR A 133 -30.39 24.09 -12.52
CA THR A 133 -30.71 25.32 -13.27
C THR A 133 -31.68 25.05 -14.42
N ALA A 134 -31.48 23.98 -15.17
CA ALA A 134 -32.24 23.67 -16.37
C ALA A 134 -33.64 23.09 -16.08
N LEU A 135 -33.77 22.29 -15.03
CA LEU A 135 -34.98 21.51 -14.73
C LEU A 135 -35.62 21.87 -13.39
N GLY A 136 -34.96 22.67 -12.54
CA GLY A 136 -35.50 23.08 -11.24
C GLY A 136 -35.54 21.97 -10.19
N VAL A 137 -34.74 20.90 -10.35
CA VAL A 137 -34.69 19.74 -9.45
C VAL A 137 -33.41 19.68 -8.62
N ASP A 138 -33.49 19.17 -7.39
CA ASP A 138 -32.32 18.84 -6.57
C ASP A 138 -32.01 17.34 -6.60
N VAL A 139 -31.01 16.99 -7.39
CA VAL A 139 -30.58 15.61 -7.60
C VAL A 139 -29.17 15.38 -7.06
N GLY A 140 -28.88 14.13 -6.76
CA GLY A 140 -27.52 13.63 -6.63
C GLY A 140 -26.93 13.23 -7.99
N VAL A 141 -25.62 13.32 -8.15
CA VAL A 141 -24.91 12.83 -9.36
C VAL A 141 -23.75 11.94 -8.93
N VAL A 142 -23.64 10.75 -9.53
CA VAL A 142 -22.49 9.86 -9.45
C VAL A 142 -21.97 9.61 -10.85
N ILE A 143 -20.67 9.83 -11.06
CA ILE A 143 -19.96 9.42 -12.25
C ILE A 143 -19.36 8.05 -11.99
N SER A 144 -19.68 7.08 -12.82
CA SER A 144 -19.28 5.69 -12.66
C SER A 144 -18.32 5.22 -13.74
N ASP A 145 -17.41 4.31 -13.38
CA ASP A 145 -16.57 3.60 -14.34
C ASP A 145 -16.47 2.11 -14.00
N THR A 146 -16.14 1.29 -15.00
CA THR A 146 -16.15 -0.17 -14.87
C THR A 146 -14.83 -0.70 -14.30
N PHE A 147 -14.90 -1.36 -13.15
CA PHE A 147 -13.74 -1.89 -12.43
C PHE A 147 -13.75 -3.42 -12.37
N GLY A 148 -12.56 -4.01 -12.42
CA GLY A 148 -12.32 -5.33 -11.82
C GLY A 148 -12.08 -5.20 -10.32
N ARG A 149 -12.11 -6.31 -9.58
CA ARG A 149 -11.91 -6.29 -8.13
C ARG A 149 -11.15 -7.53 -7.63
N PRO A 150 -10.30 -7.40 -6.58
CA PRO A 150 -9.61 -8.54 -6.00
C PRO A 150 -10.57 -9.66 -5.55
N TRP A 151 -10.10 -10.90 -5.66
CA TRP A 151 -10.77 -12.12 -5.16
C TRP A 151 -12.13 -12.47 -5.77
N ARG A 152 -12.64 -11.72 -6.75
CA ARG A 152 -13.88 -12.03 -7.47
C ARG A 152 -13.67 -11.91 -8.97
N ASN A 153 -14.24 -12.85 -9.72
CA ASN A 153 -14.32 -12.74 -11.17
C ASN A 153 -15.46 -11.78 -11.57
N GLY A 154 -15.29 -11.12 -12.71
CA GLY A 154 -16.26 -10.18 -13.26
C GLY A 154 -15.97 -8.72 -12.91
N LEU A 155 -16.63 -7.84 -13.64
CA LEU A 155 -16.54 -6.39 -13.50
C LEU A 155 -17.80 -5.84 -12.81
N THR A 156 -17.71 -4.66 -12.22
CA THR A 156 -18.85 -3.87 -11.74
C THR A 156 -18.54 -2.40 -11.94
N ASP A 157 -19.56 -1.57 -12.14
CA ASP A 157 -19.33 -0.13 -12.03
C ASP A 157 -19.11 0.27 -10.57
N VAL A 158 -18.23 1.25 -10.39
CA VAL A 158 -17.91 1.92 -9.12
C VAL A 158 -17.95 3.43 -9.34
N ALA A 159 -18.10 4.19 -8.27
CA ALA A 159 -18.07 5.64 -8.31
C ALA A 159 -16.62 6.15 -8.48
N ILE A 160 -16.41 7.03 -9.46
CA ILE A 160 -15.16 7.76 -9.66
C ILE A 160 -15.31 9.27 -9.45
N GLY A 161 -16.56 9.76 -9.45
CA GLY A 161 -16.94 11.14 -9.13
C GLY A 161 -18.31 11.19 -8.48
N ALA A 162 -18.55 12.15 -7.59
CA ALA A 162 -19.85 12.33 -6.94
C ALA A 162 -20.13 13.78 -6.53
N ALA A 163 -21.41 14.16 -6.51
CA ALA A 163 -21.87 15.44 -6.00
C ALA A 163 -23.30 15.36 -5.46
N GLY A 164 -23.53 15.89 -4.26
CA GLY A 164 -24.87 15.90 -3.64
C GLY A 164 -25.40 14.52 -3.24
N VAL A 165 -24.51 13.53 -3.13
CA VAL A 165 -24.80 12.14 -2.75
C VAL A 165 -23.88 11.75 -1.61
N ARG A 166 -24.41 11.10 -0.58
CA ARG A 166 -23.60 10.47 0.45
C ARG A 166 -22.77 9.34 -0.15
N VAL A 167 -21.46 9.53 -0.24
CA VAL A 167 -20.53 8.55 -0.83
C VAL A 167 -20.20 7.39 0.09
N LEU A 168 -20.08 7.66 1.39
CA LEU A 168 -19.84 6.68 2.45
C LEU A 168 -20.90 6.84 3.54
N ASP A 169 -21.50 5.75 3.97
CA ASP A 169 -22.33 5.70 5.18
C ASP A 169 -21.50 5.11 6.32
N ASP A 170 -20.90 5.98 7.12
CA ASP A 170 -20.04 5.60 8.25
C ASP A 170 -20.90 5.30 9.48
N LEU A 171 -21.08 4.01 9.77
CA LEU A 171 -21.85 3.52 10.90
C LEU A 171 -20.98 3.28 12.14
N ARG A 172 -19.68 3.60 12.08
CA ARG A 172 -18.77 3.41 13.21
C ARG A 172 -19.15 4.30 14.38
N GLY A 173 -19.00 3.76 15.59
CA GLY A 173 -19.42 4.43 16.83
C GLY A 173 -20.92 4.33 17.12
N GLY A 174 -21.73 3.81 16.19
CA GLY A 174 -23.10 3.39 16.44
C GLY A 174 -23.19 2.00 17.07
N THR A 175 -24.42 1.52 17.23
CA THR A 175 -24.71 0.16 17.71
C THR A 175 -25.65 -0.59 16.78
N ASP A 176 -25.53 -1.91 16.73
CA ASP A 176 -26.49 -2.76 16.03
C ASP A 176 -27.82 -2.90 16.81
N ALA A 177 -28.75 -3.68 16.26
CA ALA A 177 -30.06 -3.92 16.87
C ALA A 177 -30.02 -4.63 18.24
N TYR A 178 -28.88 -5.22 18.61
CA TYR A 178 -28.66 -5.87 19.90
C TYR A 178 -27.83 -5.00 20.87
N GLY A 179 -27.47 -3.77 20.46
CA GLY A 179 -26.65 -2.85 21.25
C GLY A 179 -25.14 -3.11 21.14
N ASN A 180 -24.68 -3.98 20.24
CA ASN A 180 -23.25 -4.21 20.03
C ASN A 180 -22.64 -3.03 19.26
N PRO A 181 -21.43 -2.57 19.63
CA PRO A 181 -20.78 -1.47 18.93
C PRO A 181 -20.38 -1.85 17.50
N LEU A 182 -20.67 -0.96 16.54
CA LEU A 182 -20.18 -1.06 15.17
C LEU A 182 -18.79 -0.41 15.10
N SER A 183 -17.74 -1.20 14.88
CA SER A 183 -16.34 -0.72 14.91
C SER A 183 -15.68 -0.61 13.53
N ALA A 184 -16.19 -1.30 12.52
CA ALA A 184 -15.58 -1.38 11.18
C ALA A 184 -16.59 -1.17 10.03
N THR A 185 -17.82 -0.75 10.33
CA THR A 185 -18.90 -0.71 9.34
C THR A 185 -18.96 0.64 8.65
N VAL A 186 -18.42 0.72 7.44
CA VAL A 186 -18.58 1.86 6.52
C VAL A 186 -19.13 1.31 5.21
N VAL A 187 -20.29 1.77 4.77
CA VAL A 187 -20.93 1.32 3.53
C VAL A 187 -20.50 2.23 2.39
N ALA A 188 -20.10 1.63 1.27
CA ALA A 188 -19.73 2.34 0.04
C ALA A 188 -20.99 2.66 -0.79
N THR A 189 -21.85 3.54 -0.26
CA THR A 189 -23.16 3.86 -0.84
C THR A 189 -23.09 4.26 -2.32
N ALA A 190 -22.10 5.07 -2.70
CA ALA A 190 -21.96 5.47 -4.11
C ALA A 190 -21.59 4.30 -5.05
N ASP A 191 -20.83 3.30 -4.57
CA ASP A 191 -20.52 2.10 -5.35
C ASP A 191 -21.74 1.18 -5.48
N GLU A 192 -22.57 1.05 -4.44
CA GLU A 192 -23.83 0.31 -4.51
C GLU A 192 -24.79 0.94 -5.54
N LEU A 193 -24.89 2.27 -5.54
CA LEU A 193 -25.67 3.02 -6.52
C LEU A 193 -25.10 2.83 -7.93
N ALA A 194 -23.78 3.01 -8.13
CA ALA A 194 -23.13 2.83 -9.42
C ALA A 194 -23.36 1.41 -9.99
N ALA A 195 -23.21 0.38 -9.15
CA ALA A 195 -23.46 -1.00 -9.51
C ALA A 195 -24.94 -1.25 -9.87
N ALA A 196 -25.89 -0.65 -9.16
CA ALA A 196 -27.31 -0.75 -9.48
C ALA A 196 -27.64 -0.11 -10.84
N GLY A 197 -27.03 1.03 -11.17
CA GLY A 197 -27.15 1.66 -12.49
C GLY A 197 -26.60 0.81 -13.62
N ASP A 198 -25.50 0.08 -13.39
CA ASP A 198 -24.88 -0.80 -14.39
C ASP A 198 -25.86 -1.87 -14.92
N LEU A 199 -26.73 -2.39 -14.05
CA LEU A 199 -27.71 -3.42 -14.40
C LEU A 199 -28.71 -2.97 -15.48
N VAL A 200 -28.99 -1.68 -15.56
CA VAL A 200 -29.95 -1.12 -16.53
C VAL A 200 -29.28 -0.39 -17.70
N LYS A 201 -28.07 0.15 -17.49
CA LYS A 201 -27.28 0.77 -18.57
C LYS A 201 -26.75 -0.27 -19.56
N GLY A 202 -26.39 -1.47 -19.06
CA GLY A 202 -25.69 -2.46 -19.84
C GLY A 202 -24.31 -1.99 -20.30
N LYS A 203 -23.57 -2.86 -21.00
CA LYS A 203 -22.20 -2.54 -21.48
C LYS A 203 -22.13 -2.13 -22.95
N ALA A 204 -23.18 -2.42 -23.73
CA ALA A 204 -23.18 -2.24 -25.19
C ALA A 204 -24.45 -1.55 -25.72
N ASP A 205 -25.40 -1.21 -24.84
CA ASP A 205 -26.74 -0.78 -25.24
C ASP A 205 -26.85 0.73 -25.51
N GLY A 206 -25.74 1.48 -25.38
CA GLY A 206 -25.71 2.92 -25.65
C GLY A 206 -26.52 3.74 -24.65
N LEU A 207 -26.64 3.26 -23.40
CA LEU A 207 -27.40 3.92 -22.33
C LEU A 207 -26.43 4.48 -21.27
N PRO A 208 -25.90 5.70 -21.45
CA PRO A 208 -24.82 6.21 -20.61
C PRO A 208 -25.28 6.74 -19.25
N VAL A 209 -26.59 6.91 -19.04
CA VAL A 209 -27.17 7.49 -17.83
C VAL A 209 -28.27 6.58 -17.28
N ALA A 210 -28.29 6.40 -15.97
CA ALA A 210 -29.40 5.80 -15.24
C ALA A 210 -29.87 6.73 -14.12
N VAL A 211 -31.12 6.54 -13.68
CA VAL A 211 -31.74 7.31 -12.59
C VAL A 211 -32.17 6.34 -11.49
N VAL A 212 -31.89 6.70 -10.25
CA VAL A 212 -32.35 6.01 -9.04
C VAL A 212 -33.34 6.90 -8.31
N ARG A 213 -34.53 6.35 -8.00
CA ARG A 213 -35.59 7.03 -7.25
C ARG A 213 -36.02 6.20 -6.04
N GLY A 214 -36.33 6.89 -4.94
CA GLY A 214 -36.80 6.27 -3.69
C GLY A 214 -35.74 6.22 -2.59
N LEU A 215 -34.57 6.81 -2.82
CA LEU A 215 -33.46 6.87 -1.87
C LEU A 215 -33.10 8.30 -1.47
N ALA A 216 -34.08 9.22 -1.39
CA ALA A 216 -33.81 10.64 -1.13
C ALA A 216 -32.94 10.92 0.12
N HIS A 217 -32.92 10.02 1.11
CA HIS A 217 -32.05 10.11 2.30
C HIS A 217 -30.55 10.05 2.00
N VAL A 218 -30.15 9.58 0.80
CA VAL A 218 -28.75 9.58 0.34
C VAL A 218 -28.40 10.88 -0.39
N VAL A 219 -29.38 11.73 -0.70
CA VAL A 219 -29.20 13.03 -1.39
C VAL A 219 -29.26 14.16 -0.37
N GLY A 220 -28.34 15.13 -0.44
CA GLY A 220 -28.34 16.26 0.49
C GLY A 220 -27.14 17.19 0.38
N GLU A 221 -27.06 18.16 1.30
CA GLU A 221 -25.86 19.00 1.47
C GLU A 221 -24.75 18.15 2.07
N THR A 222 -23.89 17.69 1.18
CA THR A 222 -22.65 16.99 1.48
C THR A 222 -21.56 18.05 1.68
N GLY A 223 -20.73 17.93 2.72
CA GLY A 223 -19.62 18.83 3.00
C GLY A 223 -18.59 18.89 1.86
N GLU A 224 -17.69 19.88 1.90
CA GLU A 224 -16.70 20.15 0.84
C GLU A 224 -15.70 18.99 0.58
N ALA A 225 -15.70 17.94 1.42
CA ALA A 225 -14.88 16.73 1.28
C ALA A 225 -15.60 15.52 0.63
N ASP A 226 -16.85 15.67 0.16
CA ASP A 226 -17.76 14.53 -0.05
C ASP A 226 -17.84 14.00 -1.49
N GLY A 227 -16.79 14.18 -2.27
CA GLY A 227 -16.64 13.54 -3.57
C GLY A 227 -16.27 12.05 -3.46
N ALA A 228 -16.30 11.32 -4.58
CA ALA A 228 -15.84 9.93 -4.64
C ALA A 228 -14.37 9.79 -4.21
N ARG A 229 -13.58 10.88 -4.27
CA ARG A 229 -12.22 10.92 -3.72
C ARG A 229 -12.13 10.52 -2.23
N ALA A 230 -13.15 10.78 -1.43
CA ALA A 230 -13.20 10.36 -0.02
C ALA A 230 -13.22 8.83 0.15
N MET A 231 -13.63 8.09 -0.88
CA MET A 231 -13.65 6.62 -0.88
C MET A 231 -12.28 6.03 -1.21
N VAL A 232 -11.37 6.82 -1.80
CA VAL A 232 -10.03 6.37 -2.18
C VAL A 232 -9.18 6.21 -0.91
N ARG A 233 -8.79 4.97 -0.62
CA ARG A 233 -7.94 4.67 0.53
C ARG A 233 -6.55 5.30 0.36
N SER A 234 -6.04 5.91 1.43
CA SER A 234 -4.68 6.43 1.45
C SER A 234 -3.65 5.29 1.33
N PRO A 235 -2.45 5.54 0.80
CA PRO A 235 -1.40 4.52 0.76
C PRO A 235 -0.95 4.01 2.15
N GLU A 236 -1.25 4.75 3.23
CA GLU A 236 -0.89 4.36 4.60
C GLU A 236 -1.92 3.42 5.21
N ASP A 237 -3.19 3.56 4.83
CA ASP A 237 -4.27 2.69 5.28
C ASP A 237 -4.42 1.44 4.40
N ASP A 238 -3.82 1.43 3.20
CA ASP A 238 -3.95 0.34 2.22
C ASP A 238 -3.06 -0.87 2.54
N MET A 239 -3.66 -1.86 3.20
CA MET A 239 -3.03 -3.16 3.46
C MET A 239 -2.69 -3.95 2.18
N PHE A 240 -3.25 -3.59 1.02
CA PHE A 240 -3.03 -4.26 -0.27
C PHE A 240 -2.28 -3.38 -1.28
N ARG A 241 -1.44 -2.46 -0.75
CA ARG A 241 -0.72 -1.46 -1.53
C ARG A 241 0.08 -2.00 -2.71
N LEU A 242 0.56 -3.25 -2.64
CA LEU A 242 1.36 -3.91 -3.66
C LEU A 242 0.79 -5.28 -4.02
N GLY A 243 0.92 -5.65 -5.30
CA GLY A 243 0.74 -7.03 -5.74
C GLY A 243 1.84 -7.95 -5.21
N THR A 244 1.60 -9.25 -5.20
CA THR A 244 2.52 -10.23 -4.59
C THR A 244 3.96 -10.13 -5.11
N SER A 245 4.14 -10.05 -6.43
CA SER A 245 5.48 -9.98 -7.02
C SER A 245 6.18 -8.65 -6.73
N GLU A 246 5.43 -7.55 -6.73
CA GLU A 246 5.91 -6.22 -6.35
C GLU A 246 6.31 -6.20 -4.88
N ALA A 247 5.49 -6.74 -3.98
CA ALA A 247 5.78 -6.84 -2.56
C ALA A 247 7.08 -7.62 -2.29
N VAL A 248 7.30 -8.76 -2.96
CA VAL A 248 8.54 -9.54 -2.82
C VAL A 248 9.77 -8.74 -3.26
N ARG A 249 9.69 -8.04 -4.41
CA ARG A 249 10.80 -7.21 -4.90
C ARG A 249 11.06 -6.01 -3.99
N GLU A 250 9.99 -5.38 -3.52
CA GLU A 250 10.08 -4.21 -2.65
C GLU A 250 10.55 -4.56 -1.24
N ALA A 251 10.26 -5.75 -0.69
CA ALA A 251 10.69 -6.13 0.66
C ALA A 251 12.22 -5.96 0.87
N VAL A 252 13.01 -6.41 -0.11
CA VAL A 252 14.48 -6.30 -0.05
C VAL A 252 14.93 -4.85 -0.15
N THR A 253 14.28 -4.06 -1.01
CA THR A 253 14.61 -2.67 -1.25
C THR A 253 13.95 -1.72 -0.26
N ALA A 254 13.00 -2.16 0.56
CA ALA A 254 12.37 -1.40 1.64
C ALA A 254 13.27 -1.41 2.88
N ARG A 255 14.01 -2.50 3.12
CA ARG A 255 14.97 -2.60 4.22
C ARG A 255 16.01 -1.48 4.16
N ARG A 256 16.08 -0.67 5.21
CA ARG A 256 17.04 0.43 5.41
C ARG A 256 17.94 0.14 6.59
N THR A 257 19.13 0.75 6.59
CA THR A 257 19.99 0.77 7.77
C THR A 257 19.63 2.03 8.56
N VAL A 258 18.72 1.87 9.52
CA VAL A 258 18.13 2.97 10.29
C VAL A 258 19.06 3.37 11.43
N ARG A 259 19.39 4.65 11.54
CA ARG A 259 20.36 5.16 12.53
C ARG A 259 19.73 5.97 13.67
N ALA A 260 18.45 6.30 13.55
CA ALA A 260 17.68 7.05 14.54
C ALA A 260 16.30 6.40 14.70
N PHE A 261 15.91 6.17 15.95
CA PHE A 261 14.67 5.49 16.31
C PHE A 261 13.81 6.37 17.21
N THR A 262 12.50 6.17 17.19
CA THR A 262 11.61 6.72 18.23
C THR A 262 11.77 5.94 19.54
N GLY A 263 11.22 6.47 20.63
CA GLY A 263 11.17 5.79 21.92
C GLY A 263 10.05 4.76 22.06
N GLU A 264 9.27 4.51 21.00
CA GLU A 264 8.16 3.57 21.07
C GLU A 264 8.65 2.13 21.33
N PRO A 265 7.92 1.36 22.16
CA PRO A 265 8.27 -0.02 22.43
C PRO A 265 8.15 -0.88 21.16
N VAL A 266 9.06 -1.84 21.02
CA VAL A 266 9.03 -2.84 19.93
C VAL A 266 8.25 -4.05 20.40
N ASP A 267 7.30 -4.52 19.59
CA ASP A 267 6.60 -5.79 19.83
C ASP A 267 7.59 -6.98 19.76
N PRO A 268 7.83 -7.71 20.86
CA PRO A 268 8.69 -8.89 20.83
C PRO A 268 8.15 -10.01 19.91
N GLY A 269 6.83 -10.07 19.71
CA GLY A 269 6.19 -11.00 18.78
C GLY A 269 6.66 -10.78 17.33
N ALA A 270 6.71 -9.52 16.89
CA ALA A 270 7.25 -9.13 15.58
C ALA A 270 8.71 -9.56 15.41
N VAL A 271 9.54 -9.35 16.43
CA VAL A 271 10.95 -9.76 16.39
C VAL A 271 11.09 -11.28 16.27
N ARG A 272 10.27 -12.06 16.99
CA ARG A 272 10.28 -13.53 16.91
C ARG A 272 9.79 -14.05 15.56
N ARG A 273 8.77 -13.43 14.96
CA ARG A 273 8.35 -13.72 13.57
C ARG A 273 9.47 -13.43 12.57
N ALA A 274 10.20 -12.32 12.76
CA ALA A 274 11.37 -12.02 11.95
C ALA A 274 12.50 -13.04 12.12
N VAL A 275 12.74 -13.56 13.34
CA VAL A 275 13.68 -14.66 13.58
C VAL A 275 13.22 -15.94 12.88
N ALA A 276 11.93 -16.28 12.92
CA ALA A 276 11.39 -17.44 12.21
C ALA A 276 11.63 -17.36 10.69
N ALA A 277 11.49 -16.17 10.10
CA ALA A 277 11.85 -15.93 8.70
C ALA A 277 13.38 -15.97 8.46
N ALA A 278 14.18 -15.52 9.43
CA ALA A 278 15.63 -15.52 9.33
C ALA A 278 16.20 -16.94 9.16
N VAL A 279 15.67 -17.90 9.94
CA VAL A 279 16.17 -19.29 9.96
C VAL A 279 15.71 -20.12 8.76
N THR A 280 14.94 -19.55 7.83
CA THR A 280 14.67 -20.19 6.52
C THR A 280 15.74 -19.89 5.49
N ALA A 281 16.79 -19.15 5.86
CA ALA A 281 17.96 -18.94 5.00
C ALA A 281 18.60 -20.28 4.61
N PRO A 282 19.31 -20.36 3.47
CA PRO A 282 20.01 -21.58 3.09
C PRO A 282 21.14 -21.87 4.08
N ALA A 283 21.27 -23.14 4.48
CA ALA A 283 22.40 -23.63 5.27
C ALA A 283 23.03 -24.87 4.62
N PRO A 284 24.34 -25.07 4.83
CA PRO A 284 25.02 -26.26 4.37
C PRO A 284 24.57 -27.49 5.17
N HIS A 285 24.70 -28.68 4.58
CA HIS A 285 24.57 -29.97 5.28
C HIS A 285 23.32 -30.17 6.15
N HIS A 286 22.20 -29.51 5.84
CA HIS A 286 21.00 -29.49 6.70
C HIS A 286 21.27 -29.01 8.14
N THR A 287 22.27 -28.15 8.31
CA THR A 287 22.66 -27.56 9.60
C THR A 287 21.77 -26.37 9.94
N THR A 288 21.84 -25.91 11.20
CA THR A 288 21.10 -24.74 11.69
C THR A 288 22.05 -23.75 12.36
N PRO A 289 22.87 -23.00 11.58
CA PRO A 289 23.98 -22.19 12.09
C PRO A 289 23.55 -20.86 12.74
N TRP A 290 22.25 -20.65 12.93
CA TRP A 290 21.71 -19.39 13.45
C TRP A 290 21.20 -19.55 14.87
N ARG A 291 21.67 -18.66 15.75
CA ARG A 291 21.05 -18.35 17.04
C ARG A 291 20.83 -16.84 17.11
N PHE A 292 19.77 -16.41 17.76
CA PHE A 292 19.47 -14.99 17.97
C PHE A 292 19.24 -14.77 19.47
N VAL A 293 20.12 -14.03 20.11
CA VAL A 293 19.95 -13.62 21.51
C VAL A 293 19.15 -12.33 21.51
N LEU A 294 17.94 -12.36 22.05
CA LEU A 294 17.03 -11.22 22.08
C LEU A 294 17.14 -10.48 23.42
N LEU A 295 17.57 -9.23 23.40
CA LEU A 295 17.78 -8.43 24.61
C LEU A 295 16.52 -7.61 24.88
N GLU A 296 15.52 -8.26 25.46
CA GLU A 296 14.19 -7.70 25.73
C GLU A 296 14.19 -6.72 26.92
N SER A 297 15.15 -6.83 27.85
CA SER A 297 15.24 -5.91 28.99
C SER A 297 16.22 -4.74 28.74
N PRO A 298 15.89 -3.52 29.19
CA PRO A 298 16.82 -2.39 29.21
C PRO A 298 18.15 -2.72 29.90
N GLU A 299 18.10 -3.45 31.02
CA GLU A 299 19.27 -3.77 31.84
C GLU A 299 20.26 -4.66 31.08
N ALA A 300 19.76 -5.70 30.38
CA ALA A 300 20.62 -6.57 29.58
C ALA A 300 21.32 -5.81 28.45
N ARG A 301 20.61 -4.89 27.79
CA ARG A 301 21.16 -4.04 26.73
C ARG A 301 22.24 -3.10 27.25
N VAL A 302 21.94 -2.36 28.32
CA VAL A 302 22.88 -1.40 28.90
C VAL A 302 24.14 -2.11 29.40
N ARG A 303 23.99 -3.21 30.13
CA ARG A 303 25.14 -4.02 30.61
C ARG A 303 26.03 -4.49 29.46
N LEU A 304 25.46 -5.05 28.41
CA LEU A 304 26.22 -5.47 27.23
C LEU A 304 26.97 -4.31 26.59
N LEU A 305 26.28 -3.20 26.34
CA LEU A 305 26.85 -2.04 25.64
C LEU A 305 27.93 -1.33 26.46
N ASP A 306 27.80 -1.27 27.79
CA ASP A 306 28.82 -0.73 28.68
C ASP A 306 30.09 -1.60 28.64
N ALA A 307 29.96 -2.92 28.79
CA ALA A 307 31.09 -3.82 28.74
C ALA A 307 31.81 -3.80 27.37
N MET A 308 31.05 -3.76 26.28
CA MET A 308 31.62 -3.62 24.92
C MET A 308 32.34 -2.28 24.75
N ARG A 309 31.79 -1.19 25.30
CA ARG A 309 32.43 0.13 25.26
C ARG A 309 33.75 0.12 26.01
N ASP A 310 33.78 -0.49 27.19
CA ASP A 310 34.98 -0.54 28.04
C ASP A 310 36.09 -1.35 27.36
N ALA A 311 35.75 -2.48 26.73
CA ALA A 311 36.69 -3.25 25.90
C ALA A 311 37.24 -2.41 24.74
N TRP A 312 36.37 -1.70 24.02
CA TRP A 312 36.79 -0.87 22.89
C TRP A 312 37.69 0.31 23.32
N ILE A 313 37.41 0.93 24.47
CA ILE A 313 38.27 1.95 25.07
C ILE A 313 39.65 1.37 25.37
N ALA A 314 39.71 0.18 25.97
CA ALA A 314 40.97 -0.47 26.31
C ALA A 314 41.82 -0.75 25.06
N ASP A 315 41.21 -1.22 23.97
CA ASP A 315 41.89 -1.45 22.69
C ASP A 315 42.42 -0.14 22.09
N LEU A 316 41.59 0.90 22.03
CA LEU A 316 42.02 2.19 21.44
C LEU A 316 43.13 2.86 22.26
N ARG A 317 43.13 2.70 23.58
CA ARG A 317 44.24 3.17 24.44
C ARG A 317 45.52 2.39 24.16
N ARG A 318 45.42 1.07 23.98
CA ARG A 318 46.55 0.22 23.59
C ARG A 318 47.13 0.62 22.24
N ASP A 319 46.27 1.04 21.32
CA ASP A 319 46.66 1.61 20.01
C ASP A 319 47.26 3.03 20.11
N GLY A 320 47.41 3.59 21.31
CA GLY A 320 47.97 4.92 21.54
C GLY A 320 47.06 6.06 21.08
N LYS A 321 45.74 5.86 21.00
CA LYS A 321 44.80 6.95 20.65
C LYS A 321 44.63 7.91 21.83
N SER A 322 44.50 9.20 21.52
CA SER A 322 44.16 10.23 22.50
C SER A 322 42.73 10.06 23.02
N GLU A 323 42.45 10.54 24.23
CA GLU A 323 41.10 10.49 24.83
C GLU A 323 40.05 11.22 23.96
N GLU A 324 40.42 12.30 23.27
CA GLU A 324 39.54 12.97 22.33
C GLU A 324 39.17 12.07 21.12
N SER A 325 40.16 11.37 20.57
CA SER A 325 39.96 10.42 19.46
C SER A 325 39.08 9.24 19.87
N ILE A 326 39.29 8.74 21.10
CA ILE A 326 38.51 7.68 21.72
C ILE A 326 37.05 8.13 21.86
N ALA A 327 36.80 9.29 22.47
CA ALA A 327 35.46 9.84 22.63
C ALA A 327 34.72 10.00 21.30
N LYS A 328 35.42 10.43 20.23
CA LYS A 328 34.83 10.54 18.88
C LYS A 328 34.46 9.19 18.27
N ARG A 329 35.27 8.15 18.50
CA ARG A 329 35.02 6.80 17.96
C ARG A 329 33.86 6.13 18.68
N ILE A 330 33.79 6.23 20.01
CA ILE A 330 32.74 5.60 20.82
C ILE A 330 31.34 6.07 20.41
N ARG A 331 31.17 7.35 20.05
CA ARG A 331 29.90 7.89 19.54
C ARG A 331 29.33 7.13 18.33
N ARG A 332 30.15 6.38 17.58
CA ARG A 332 29.65 5.53 16.48
C ARG A 332 28.78 4.37 16.98
N GLY A 333 28.91 3.98 18.24
CA GLY A 333 28.10 2.97 18.91
C GLY A 333 26.74 3.47 19.40
N ASP A 334 26.50 4.78 19.40
CA ASP A 334 25.29 5.39 19.98
C ASP A 334 23.99 4.87 19.34
N VAL A 335 24.05 4.43 18.09
CA VAL A 335 22.91 3.79 17.40
C VAL A 335 22.37 2.56 18.15
N LEU A 336 23.25 1.75 18.75
CA LEU A 336 22.84 0.57 19.50
C LEU A 336 22.25 0.97 20.86
N ARG A 337 22.79 2.02 21.48
CA ARG A 337 22.33 2.52 22.78
C ARG A 337 20.98 3.23 22.68
N ALA A 338 20.72 3.93 21.58
CA ALA A 338 19.47 4.62 21.33
C ALA A 338 18.33 3.69 20.85
N ALA A 339 18.63 2.45 20.48
CA ALA A 339 17.64 1.53 19.95
C ALA A 339 16.73 0.98 21.07
N PRO A 340 15.39 1.00 20.92
CA PRO A 340 14.46 0.48 21.92
C PRO A 340 14.50 -1.06 22.05
N TYR A 341 15.16 -1.77 21.13
CA TYR A 341 15.37 -3.21 21.21
C TYR A 341 16.71 -3.62 20.56
N LEU A 342 17.36 -4.66 21.09
CA LEU A 342 18.58 -5.24 20.52
C LEU A 342 18.46 -6.75 20.31
N ALA A 343 19.03 -7.24 19.21
CA ALA A 343 19.26 -8.67 19.00
C ALA A 343 20.75 -8.92 18.67
N VAL A 344 21.34 -9.96 19.22
CA VAL A 344 22.70 -10.40 18.93
C VAL A 344 22.61 -11.72 18.16
N PRO A 345 22.78 -11.70 16.82
CA PRO A 345 22.91 -12.94 16.05
C PRO A 345 24.23 -13.63 16.39
N CYS A 346 24.15 -14.92 16.69
CA CYS A 346 25.28 -15.78 17.02
C CYS A 346 25.35 -16.93 16.03
N MET A 347 26.53 -17.15 15.46
CA MET A 347 26.82 -18.31 14.64
C MET A 347 27.21 -19.48 15.53
N VAL A 348 26.67 -20.66 15.22
CA VAL A 348 27.07 -21.93 15.83
C VAL A 348 27.47 -22.89 14.72
N THR A 349 28.39 -23.80 15.00
CA THR A 349 28.93 -24.77 14.03
C THR A 349 28.40 -26.19 14.26
N ASP A 350 27.21 -26.32 14.87
CA ASP A 350 26.52 -27.59 15.06
C ASP A 350 26.38 -28.34 13.72
N GLY A 351 26.85 -29.59 13.67
CA GLY A 351 26.80 -30.42 12.47
C GLY A 351 27.87 -30.10 11.41
N SER A 352 28.84 -29.23 11.72
CA SER A 352 30.03 -29.03 10.88
C SER A 352 30.91 -30.28 10.79
N HIS A 353 31.61 -30.43 9.68
CA HIS A 353 32.56 -31.52 9.48
C HIS A 353 33.94 -31.16 10.04
N PRO A 354 34.52 -31.99 10.93
CA PRO A 354 35.89 -31.79 11.38
C PRO A 354 36.85 -32.21 10.26
N TYR A 355 37.72 -31.28 9.85
CA TYR A 355 38.78 -31.55 8.90
C TYR A 355 40.17 -31.40 9.56
N PRO A 356 41.11 -32.33 9.29
CA PRO A 356 42.44 -32.29 9.89
C PRO A 356 43.34 -31.19 9.29
N ASP A 357 43.02 -30.66 8.11
CA ASP A 357 43.80 -29.61 7.45
C ASP A 357 43.13 -28.24 7.52
N ALA A 358 43.96 -27.21 7.68
CA ALA A 358 43.54 -25.81 7.82
C ALA A 358 42.75 -25.30 6.60
N ARG A 359 43.04 -25.81 5.40
CA ARG A 359 42.36 -25.38 4.17
C ARG A 359 40.89 -25.75 4.20
N ARG A 360 40.56 -27.02 4.44
CA ARG A 360 39.16 -27.47 4.51
C ARG A 360 38.46 -26.97 5.77
N SER A 361 39.15 -26.90 6.91
CA SER A 361 38.57 -26.34 8.14
C SER A 361 38.17 -24.87 7.97
N THR A 362 38.99 -24.06 7.29
CA THR A 362 38.65 -22.67 6.96
C THR A 362 37.44 -22.60 6.03
N ALA A 363 37.42 -23.40 4.97
CA ALA A 363 36.31 -23.43 4.02
C ALA A 363 34.97 -23.83 4.69
N GLU A 364 35.00 -24.81 5.59
CA GLU A 364 33.83 -25.22 6.39
C GLU A 364 33.29 -24.02 7.20
N ARG A 365 34.18 -23.30 7.90
CA ARG A 365 33.79 -22.12 8.67
C ARG A 365 33.25 -20.99 7.80
N GLU A 366 33.87 -20.73 6.66
CA GLU A 366 33.41 -19.69 5.71
C GLU A 366 32.01 -20.01 5.17
N MET A 367 31.71 -21.28 4.91
CA MET A 367 30.39 -21.71 4.47
C MET A 367 29.30 -21.41 5.53
N PHE A 368 29.60 -21.68 6.81
CA PHE A 368 28.71 -21.32 7.93
C PHE A 368 28.57 -19.80 8.07
N LEU A 369 29.66 -19.04 7.88
CA LEU A 369 29.65 -17.58 7.91
C LEU A 369 28.73 -16.99 6.82
N VAL A 370 28.79 -17.51 5.59
CA VAL A 370 27.94 -17.07 4.48
C VAL A 370 26.47 -17.37 4.77
N ALA A 371 26.16 -18.59 5.23
CA ALA A 371 24.81 -18.97 5.64
C ALA A 371 24.28 -18.07 6.78
N HIS A 372 25.13 -17.76 7.76
CA HIS A 372 24.78 -16.88 8.87
C HIS A 372 24.48 -15.44 8.40
N GLY A 373 25.29 -14.90 7.48
CA GLY A 373 25.04 -13.61 6.84
C GLY A 373 23.72 -13.56 6.08
N ALA A 374 23.36 -14.63 5.36
CA ALA A 374 22.06 -14.76 4.70
C ALA A 374 20.89 -14.72 5.72
N GLY A 375 21.04 -15.42 6.85
CA GLY A 375 20.05 -15.38 7.95
C GLY A 375 19.88 -13.98 8.54
N ILE A 376 20.98 -13.25 8.76
CA ILE A 376 20.92 -11.85 9.22
C ILE A 376 20.19 -10.98 8.18
N GLN A 377 20.49 -11.13 6.89
CA GLN A 377 19.81 -10.35 5.86
C GLN A 377 18.29 -10.65 5.82
N ASN A 378 17.88 -11.91 5.92
CA ASN A 378 16.47 -12.30 6.03
C ASN A 378 15.81 -11.67 7.27
N PHE A 379 16.48 -11.70 8.43
CA PHE A 379 16.01 -11.08 9.66
C PHE A 379 15.74 -9.57 9.47
N LEU A 380 16.67 -8.84 8.85
CA LEU A 380 16.52 -7.41 8.61
C LEU A 380 15.37 -7.10 7.64
N VAL A 381 15.20 -7.90 6.59
CA VAL A 381 14.09 -7.75 5.63
C VAL A 381 12.75 -8.05 6.29
N ALA A 382 12.66 -9.10 7.10
CA ALA A 382 11.45 -9.46 7.81
C ALA A 382 11.05 -8.38 8.83
N LEU A 383 12.01 -7.79 9.56
CA LEU A 383 11.75 -6.63 10.42
C LEU A 383 11.16 -5.45 9.64
N ALA A 384 11.66 -5.18 8.43
CA ALA A 384 11.10 -4.13 7.59
C ALA A 384 9.66 -4.43 7.15
N GLY A 385 9.33 -5.70 6.89
CA GLY A 385 7.97 -6.15 6.61
C GLY A 385 7.01 -6.01 7.80
N GLU A 386 7.52 -6.09 9.02
CA GLU A 386 6.80 -5.79 10.27
C GLU A 386 6.72 -4.28 10.58
N GLY A 387 7.20 -3.42 9.67
CA GLY A 387 7.23 -1.96 9.85
C GLY A 387 8.32 -1.46 10.81
N LEU A 388 9.30 -2.31 11.15
CA LEU A 388 10.41 -1.96 12.04
C LEU A 388 11.67 -1.57 11.26
N GLY A 389 12.30 -0.47 11.70
CA GLY A 389 13.63 -0.10 11.27
C GLY A 389 14.69 -0.97 11.94
N SER A 390 15.80 -1.21 11.24
CA SER A 390 16.92 -1.97 11.80
C SER A 390 18.29 -1.49 11.35
N ALA A 391 19.32 -1.75 12.17
CA ALA A 391 20.71 -1.56 11.79
C ALA A 391 21.61 -2.65 12.39
N TRP A 392 22.18 -3.47 11.51
CA TRP A 392 23.26 -4.38 11.87
C TRP A 392 24.58 -3.62 12.00
N VAL A 393 25.28 -3.85 13.10
CA VAL A 393 26.57 -3.25 13.44
C VAL A 393 27.52 -4.36 13.90
N SER A 394 28.69 -4.45 13.28
CA SER A 394 29.68 -5.52 13.51
C SER A 394 30.36 -5.51 14.90
N SER A 395 30.03 -4.55 15.77
CA SER A 395 30.73 -4.28 17.04
C SER A 395 31.00 -5.50 17.94
N THR A 396 30.07 -6.44 18.10
CA THR A 396 30.26 -7.64 18.95
C THR A 396 31.33 -8.59 18.41
N MET A 397 31.64 -8.55 17.12
CA MET A 397 32.67 -9.37 16.49
C MET A 397 34.09 -9.01 16.98
N PHE A 398 34.28 -7.79 17.49
CA PHE A 398 35.57 -7.30 18.00
C PHE A 398 35.78 -7.60 19.49
N CYS A 399 34.77 -8.14 20.19
CA CYS A 399 34.83 -8.39 21.64
C CYS A 399 34.00 -9.62 22.03
N ARG A 400 34.11 -10.70 21.25
CA ARG A 400 33.26 -11.90 21.37
C ARG A 400 33.25 -12.52 22.77
N ASP A 401 34.41 -12.60 23.42
CA ASP A 401 34.54 -13.10 24.80
C ASP A 401 33.70 -12.28 25.77
N VAL A 402 33.82 -10.94 25.72
CA VAL A 402 33.04 -10.02 26.55
C VAL A 402 31.54 -10.23 26.34
N VAL A 403 31.11 -10.40 25.08
CA VAL A 403 29.69 -10.63 24.78
C VAL A 403 29.20 -11.96 25.34
N ARG A 404 29.98 -13.04 25.19
CA ARG A 404 29.64 -14.35 25.76
C ARG A 404 29.53 -14.28 27.28
N ASP A 405 30.52 -13.69 27.95
CA ASP A 405 30.56 -13.59 29.40
C ASP A 405 29.37 -12.79 29.95
N VAL A 406 29.09 -11.62 29.37
CA VAL A 406 28.03 -10.72 29.86
C VAL A 406 26.64 -11.32 29.67
N LEU A 407 26.43 -12.06 28.59
CA LEU A 407 25.15 -12.68 28.23
C LEU A 407 25.02 -14.13 28.71
N GLY A 408 26.07 -14.72 29.29
CA GLY A 408 26.08 -16.12 29.73
C GLY A 408 25.92 -17.11 28.58
N LEU A 409 26.56 -16.85 27.44
CA LEU A 409 26.44 -17.69 26.25
C LEU A 409 27.47 -18.84 26.28
N PRO A 410 27.16 -19.98 25.64
CA PRO A 410 28.13 -21.05 25.43
C PRO A 410 29.41 -20.57 24.68
N GLU A 411 30.55 -21.21 24.96
CA GLU A 411 31.85 -20.84 24.37
C GLU A 411 31.88 -20.96 22.84
N ASP A 412 31.16 -21.95 22.31
CA ASP A 412 31.05 -22.26 20.88
C ASP A 412 30.10 -21.31 20.12
N TRP A 413 29.39 -20.43 20.82
CA TRP A 413 28.61 -19.38 20.17
C TRP A 413 29.52 -18.23 19.77
N GLU A 414 29.51 -17.88 18.48
CA GLU A 414 30.23 -16.74 17.95
C GLU A 414 29.29 -15.55 17.71
N PRO A 415 29.35 -14.46 18.50
CA PRO A 415 28.62 -13.22 18.19
C PRO A 415 29.03 -12.62 16.84
N MET A 416 28.05 -12.36 15.98
CA MET A 416 28.21 -11.92 14.59
C MET A 416 27.62 -10.53 14.32
N GLY A 417 27.87 -9.61 15.25
CA GLY A 417 27.32 -8.25 15.27
C GLY A 417 26.15 -8.10 16.24
N ALA A 418 25.56 -6.91 16.25
CA ALA A 418 24.33 -6.59 16.97
C ALA A 418 23.37 -5.87 16.02
N VAL A 419 22.08 -6.11 16.18
CA VAL A 419 21.03 -5.47 15.41
C VAL A 419 20.26 -4.52 16.33
N ALA A 420 20.36 -3.23 16.07
CA ALA A 420 19.46 -2.21 16.60
C ALA A 420 18.09 -2.33 15.92
N ILE A 421 17.01 -2.30 16.69
CA ILE A 421 15.64 -2.45 16.21
C ILE A 421 14.75 -1.38 16.88
N GLY A 422 13.90 -0.75 16.08
CA GLY A 422 12.94 0.26 16.55
C GLY A 422 12.16 0.89 15.41
N ARG A 423 11.14 1.70 15.73
CA ARG A 423 10.48 2.51 14.71
C ARG A 423 11.43 3.63 14.23
N PRO A 424 11.58 3.85 12.92
CA PRO A 424 12.42 4.94 12.42
C PRO A 424 11.91 6.30 12.93
N ALA A 425 12.82 7.17 13.38
CA ALA A 425 12.46 8.53 13.83
C ALA A 425 11.98 9.45 12.70
N ALA A 426 12.30 9.10 11.45
CA ALA A 426 11.86 9.77 10.25
C ALA A 426 11.75 8.77 9.10
N ALA A 427 10.94 9.09 8.09
CA ALA A 427 10.86 8.31 6.88
C ALA A 427 12.26 8.20 6.23
N PRO A 428 12.70 6.99 5.85
CA PRO A 428 14.01 6.82 5.24
C PRO A 428 14.05 7.49 3.86
N ALA A 429 15.16 8.16 3.57
CA ALA A 429 15.38 8.75 2.25
C ALA A 429 15.29 7.68 1.13
N ALA A 430 14.81 8.13 -0.04
CA ALA A 430 14.78 7.31 -1.24
C ALA A 430 16.20 6.86 -1.59
N ARG A 431 16.35 5.58 -1.99
CA ARG A 431 17.62 5.08 -2.52
C ARG A 431 17.66 5.36 -4.02
N PRO A 432 18.79 5.86 -4.55
CA PRO A 432 18.97 5.86 -5.99
C PRO A 432 18.92 4.43 -6.52
N ALA A 433 18.26 4.25 -7.66
CA ALA A 433 18.27 2.96 -8.36
C ALA A 433 19.72 2.57 -8.69
N ARG A 434 20.02 1.28 -8.59
CA ARG A 434 21.29 0.71 -9.04
C ARG A 434 21.00 -0.26 -10.16
N THR A 435 21.83 -0.26 -11.20
CA THR A 435 21.81 -1.31 -12.23
C THR A 435 22.71 -2.47 -11.79
N ALA A 436 22.49 -3.65 -12.36
CA ALA A 436 23.29 -4.82 -12.05
C ALA A 436 24.64 -4.82 -12.80
N ASP A 437 24.78 -3.98 -13.83
CA ASP A 437 25.88 -4.03 -14.80
C ASP A 437 27.26 -3.92 -14.15
N ASP A 438 27.42 -3.05 -13.15
CA ASP A 438 28.68 -2.88 -12.41
C ASP A 438 29.01 -4.03 -11.45
N PHE A 439 28.04 -4.91 -11.18
CA PHE A 439 28.13 -5.98 -10.19
C PHE A 439 28.07 -7.39 -10.80
N VAL A 440 27.93 -7.49 -12.12
CA VAL A 440 27.76 -8.76 -12.84
C VAL A 440 28.86 -8.93 -13.88
N VAL A 441 29.50 -10.10 -13.87
CA VAL A 441 30.43 -10.51 -14.91
C VAL A 441 29.83 -11.71 -15.62
N VAL A 442 29.50 -11.55 -16.91
CA VAL A 442 29.06 -12.66 -17.77
C VAL A 442 30.30 -13.30 -18.40
N ARG A 443 30.37 -14.63 -18.35
CA ARG A 443 31.43 -15.44 -18.95
C ARG A 443 30.84 -16.52 -19.82
#